data_AF-A0A7X7HXJ7-F1
#
_entry.id   AF-A0A7X7HXJ7-F1
#
_cell.length_a   1.000
_cell.length_b   1.000
_cell.length_c   1.000
_cell.angle_alpha   90.00
_cell.angle_beta   90.00
_cell.angle_gamma   90.00
#
_symmetry.space_group_name_H-M   'P 1'
#
loop_
_entity.id
_entity.type
_entity.pdbx_description
1 polymer ?
#
loop_
_entity_poly.entity_id
_entity_poly.type
_entity_poly.pdbx_seq_one_letter_code
_entity_poly.pdbx_strand_id
1 'polypeptide(L)'
;ARQWAPATRVNGIAPGPVLAPEGRREPAGFLPLARRPTPEQVAWAVAFLAQNEAVTGQILFVDGGQHLGQVEGGKLKVKAE
;
A
#
# COMPACT_ATOMS: atom_id res chain seq x y z
N ALA A 1 1.95 -13.28 -11.58
CA ALA A 1 0.76 -14.13 -11.36
C ALA A 1 0.55 -15.17 -12.46
N ARG A 2 0.30 -14.77 -13.72
CA ARG A 2 -0.06 -15.70 -14.82
C ARG A 2 0.86 -16.91 -14.99
N GLN A 3 2.19 -16.71 -14.95
CA GLN A 3 3.19 -17.77 -15.12
C GLN A 3 3.15 -18.86 -14.02
N TRP A 4 2.57 -18.54 -12.86
CA TRP A 4 2.59 -19.40 -11.67
C TRP A 4 1.24 -20.04 -11.37
N ALA A 5 0.18 -19.63 -12.07
CA ALA A 5 -1.15 -20.17 -11.89
C ALA A 5 -1.30 -21.54 -12.59
N PRO A 6 -2.14 -22.46 -12.07
CA PRO A 6 -2.95 -22.34 -10.84
C PRO A 6 -2.19 -22.73 -9.57
N ALA A 7 -0.98 -23.31 -9.68
CA ALA A 7 -0.25 -23.89 -8.56
C ALA A 7 0.14 -22.86 -7.49
N THR A 8 0.33 -21.60 -7.85
CA THR A 8 0.74 -20.55 -6.92
C THR A 8 0.06 -19.22 -7.26
N ARG A 9 -0.47 -18.56 -6.22
CA ARG A 9 -1.00 -17.19 -6.29
C ARG A 9 0.12 -16.20 -6.03
N VAL A 10 0.08 -15.07 -6.72
CA VAL A 10 1.09 -14.01 -6.58
C VAL A 10 0.37 -12.69 -6.43
N ASN A 11 0.59 -12.00 -5.31
CA ASN A 11 0.05 -10.67 -5.02
C ASN A 11 1.17 -9.76 -4.47
N GLY A 12 0.93 -8.47 -4.42
CA GLY A 12 1.84 -7.47 -3.85
C GLY A 12 1.18 -6.64 -2.76
N ILE A 13 2.00 -6.13 -1.84
CA ILE A 13 1.63 -5.06 -0.91
C ILE A 13 2.44 -3.83 -1.28
N ALA A 14 1.77 -2.69 -1.41
CA ALA A 14 2.39 -1.38 -1.59
C ALA A 14 2.23 -0.56 -0.29
N PRO A 15 3.20 -0.64 0.64
CA PRO A 15 3.15 0.11 1.88
C PRO A 15 3.50 1.59 1.65
N GLY A 16 2.84 2.46 2.40
CA GLY A 16 3.23 3.87 2.51
C GLY A 16 4.34 4.09 3.55
N PRO A 17 4.39 5.26 4.19
CA PRO A 17 5.43 5.58 5.17
C PRO A 17 5.12 4.91 6.53
N VAL A 18 5.55 3.64 6.67
CA VAL A 18 5.29 2.79 7.84
C VAL A 18 6.29 3.03 8.98
N LEU A 19 7.58 2.82 8.71
CA LEU A 19 8.68 3.01 9.68
C LEU A 19 9.63 4.09 9.16
N ALA A 20 10.01 5.02 10.02
CA ALA A 20 11.07 5.96 9.71
C ALA A 20 12.44 5.30 9.92
N PRO A 21 13.49 5.66 9.14
CA PRO A 21 14.85 5.24 9.41
C PRO A 21 15.29 5.65 10.82
N GLU A 22 16.14 4.83 11.45
CA GLU A 22 16.65 5.11 12.79
C GLU A 22 17.28 6.51 12.87
N GLY A 23 16.94 7.24 13.93
CA GLY A 23 17.45 8.59 14.18
C GLY A 23 16.93 9.68 13.23
N ARG A 24 15.98 9.38 12.32
CA ARG A 24 15.42 10.37 11.39
C ARG A 24 13.90 10.46 11.52
N ARG A 25 13.38 11.68 11.42
CA ARG A 25 11.95 11.90 11.13
C ARG A 25 11.79 12.07 9.62
N GLU A 26 11.21 11.08 8.96
CA GLU A 26 10.87 11.19 7.55
C GLU A 26 9.43 11.70 7.40
N PRO A 27 9.18 12.83 6.72
CA PRO A 27 7.83 13.34 6.51
C PRO A 27 7.00 12.37 5.66
N ALA A 28 5.78 12.06 6.10
CA ALA A 28 4.88 11.14 5.39
C ALA A 28 4.32 11.71 4.07
N GLY A 29 4.54 12.99 3.80
CA GLY A 29 3.77 13.71 2.78
C GLY A 29 2.29 13.80 3.13
N PHE A 30 1.46 14.00 2.10
CA PHE A 30 0.01 14.04 2.25
C PHE A 30 -0.57 12.63 2.36
N LEU A 31 -1.41 12.42 3.37
CA LEU A 31 -2.13 11.17 3.61
C LEU A 31 -3.62 11.51 3.71
N PRO A 32 -4.47 11.07 2.75
CA PRO A 32 -5.92 11.26 2.83
C PRO A 32 -6.55 10.81 4.16
N LEU A 33 -6.05 9.72 4.74
CA LEU A 33 -6.52 9.23 6.04
C LEU A 33 -5.86 9.91 7.26
N ALA A 34 -5.01 10.92 7.04
CA ALA A 34 -4.29 11.68 8.07
C ALA A 34 -3.49 10.82 9.08
N ARG A 35 -3.18 9.57 8.73
CA ARG A 35 -2.48 8.62 9.60
C ARG A 35 -1.56 7.70 8.81
N ARG A 36 -0.40 7.39 9.39
CA ARG A 36 0.52 6.41 8.84
C ARG A 36 0.00 4.99 9.05
N PRO A 37 0.23 4.07 8.10
CA PRO A 37 0.08 2.65 8.35
C PRO A 37 1.09 2.17 9.42
N THR A 38 0.71 1.19 10.22
CA THR A 38 1.64 0.50 11.15
C THR A 38 2.19 -0.79 10.53
N PRO A 39 3.33 -1.33 11.02
CA PRO A 39 3.84 -2.64 10.57
C PRO A 39 2.80 -3.76 10.69
N GLU A 40 2.01 -3.75 11.76
CA GLU A 40 0.94 -4.73 12.01
C GLU A 40 -0.14 -4.65 10.94
N GLN A 41 -0.49 -3.44 10.48
CA GLN A 41 -1.46 -3.25 9.40
C GLN A 41 -0.97 -3.78 8.06
N VAL A 42 0.34 -3.67 7.78
CA VAL A 42 0.96 -4.32 6.62
C VAL A 42 0.89 -5.85 6.77
N ALA A 43 1.19 -6.38 7.95
CA ALA A 43 1.10 -7.81 8.22
C ALA A 43 -0.32 -8.37 8.06
N TRP A 44 -1.34 -7.63 8.54
CA TRP A 44 -2.74 -8.02 8.35
C TRP A 44 -3.15 -8.03 6.87
N ALA A 45 -2.63 -7.10 6.06
CA ALA A 45 -2.88 -7.09 4.62
C ALA A 45 -2.25 -8.30 3.91
N VAL A 46 -1.04 -8.72 4.33
CA VAL A 46 -0.43 -9.98 3.87
C VAL A 46 -1.29 -11.17 4.27
N ALA A 47 -1.73 -11.23 5.53
CA ALA A 47 -2.58 -12.31 6.03
C ALA A 47 -3.91 -12.40 5.28
N PHE A 48 -4.52 -11.25 4.93
CA PHE A 48 -5.71 -11.18 4.10
C PHE A 48 -5.46 -11.82 2.72
N LEU A 49 -4.42 -11.41 1.99
CA LEU A 49 -4.12 -11.98 0.67
C LEU A 49 -3.75 -13.47 0.73
N ALA A 50 -3.10 -13.89 1.82
CA ALA A 50 -2.76 -15.30 2.04
C ALA A 50 -4.02 -16.16 2.25
N GLN A 51 -4.99 -15.67 3.03
CA GLN A 51 -6.23 -16.41 3.35
C GLN A 51 -7.27 -16.40 2.23
N ASN A 52 -7.24 -15.40 1.34
CA ASN A 52 -8.22 -15.29 0.26
C ASN A 52 -7.75 -16.05 -1.01
N GLU A 53 -8.16 -17.30 -1.13
CA GLU A 53 -7.73 -18.20 -2.23
C GLU A 53 -8.16 -17.75 -3.62
N ALA A 54 -9.26 -17.00 -3.75
CA ALA A 54 -9.72 -16.48 -5.03
C ALA A 54 -8.90 -15.27 -5.54
N VAL A 55 -7.96 -14.73 -4.74
CA VAL A 55 -7.26 -13.49 -5.04
C VAL A 55 -5.82 -13.75 -5.50
N THR A 56 -5.51 -13.36 -6.74
CA THR A 56 -4.17 -13.36 -7.34
C THR A 56 -4.01 -12.17 -8.29
N GLY A 57 -2.77 -11.74 -8.53
CA GLY A 57 -2.43 -10.66 -9.44
C GLY A 57 -2.79 -9.25 -8.95
N GLN A 58 -3.10 -9.09 -7.66
CA GLN A 58 -3.48 -7.80 -7.09
C GLN A 58 -2.32 -7.13 -6.35
N ILE A 59 -2.37 -5.80 -6.29
CA ILE A 59 -1.52 -5.00 -5.41
C ILE A 59 -2.45 -4.29 -4.43
N LEU A 60 -2.24 -4.51 -3.13
CA LEU A 60 -2.99 -3.83 -2.10
C LEU A 60 -2.17 -2.68 -1.51
N PHE A 61 -2.70 -1.47 -1.59
CA PHE A 61 -2.08 -0.28 -1.02
C PHE A 61 -2.41 -0.16 0.47
N VAL A 62 -1.37 -0.14 1.29
CA VAL A 62 -1.45 0.01 2.76
C VAL A 62 -0.66 1.26 3.12
N ASP A 63 -1.19 2.41 2.71
CA ASP A 63 -0.41 3.64 2.62
C ASP A 63 -1.14 4.89 3.14
N GLY A 64 -2.28 4.72 3.81
CA GLY A 64 -3.08 5.86 4.26
C GLY A 64 -3.70 6.68 3.10
N GLY A 65 -3.73 6.12 1.89
CA GLY A 65 -4.19 6.76 0.66
C GLY A 65 -3.10 7.58 -0.06
N GLN A 66 -1.83 7.46 0.33
CA GLN A 66 -0.75 8.29 -0.22
C GLN A 66 -0.64 8.22 -1.76
N HIS A 67 -0.82 7.04 -2.35
CA HIS A 67 -0.75 6.85 -3.81
C HIS A 67 -1.83 7.61 -4.59
N LEU A 68 -2.91 8.03 -3.93
CA LEU A 68 -3.97 8.84 -4.54
C LEU A 68 -3.54 10.29 -4.77
N GLY A 69 -2.40 10.71 -4.22
CA GLY A 69 -1.89 12.07 -4.37
C GLY A 69 -2.74 13.12 -3.64
N GLN A 70 -2.49 14.39 -3.96
CA GLN A 70 -3.24 15.52 -3.40
C GLN A 70 -4.44 15.86 -4.29
N VAL A 71 -5.57 16.16 -3.66
CA VAL A 71 -6.75 16.72 -4.35
C VAL A 71 -6.76 18.22 -4.07
N GLU A 72 -6.51 19.04 -5.09
CA GLU A 72 -6.58 20.51 -5.02
C GLU A 72 -7.70 20.96 -5.97
N GLY A 73 -8.75 21.62 -5.45
CA GLY A 73 -9.86 22.11 -6.29
C GLY A 73 -10.68 21.03 -7.01
N GLY A 74 -10.76 19.81 -6.46
CA GLY A 74 -11.52 18.69 -7.03
C GLY A 74 -10.81 17.92 -8.16
N LYS A 75 -9.52 18.19 -8.41
CA LYS A 75 -8.70 17.43 -9.37
C LYS A 75 -7.56 16.71 -8.65
N LEU A 76 -7.39 15.41 -8.91
CA LEU A 76 -6.22 14.66 -8.46
C LEU A 76 -4.98 15.19 -9.18
N LYS A 77 -3.99 15.69 -8.45
CA LYS A 77 -2.61 15.78 -8.94
C LYS A 77 -1.92 14.47 -8.59
N VAL A 78 -1.83 13.57 -9.56
CA VAL A 78 -0.89 12.44 -9.49
C VAL A 78 0.49 13.05 -9.68
N LYS A 79 1.45 12.79 -8.77
CA LYS A 79 2.85 13.10 -9.04
C LYS A 79 3.27 12.23 -10.22
N ALA A 80 3.40 12.85 -11.39
CA ALA A 80 4.08 12.23 -12.52
C ALA A 80 5.53 11.93 -12.08
N GLU A 81 5.98 10.74 -12.46
CA GLU A 81 7.27 10.13 -12.11
C GLU A 81 8.47 11.06 -12.34
#